data_AF-A0A2V4HP49-F1
#
_entry.id   AF-A0A2V4HP49-F1
#
_cell.length_a   1.000
_cell.length_b   1.000
_cell.length_c   1.000
_cell.angle_alpha   90.00
_cell.angle_beta   90.00
_cell.angle_gamma   90.00
#
_symmetry.space_group_name_H-M   'P 1'
#
loop_
_entity.id
_entity.type
_entity.pdbx_description
1 polymer ?
#
loop_
_entity_poly.entity_id
_entity_poly.type
_entity_poly.pdbx_seq_one_letter_code
_entity_poly.pdbx_strand_id
1 'polypeptide(L)' 'MTLISREPWWLVPPKPGQTEQDLHWGYLEIYADGRTVFVDQRPSDRELAERKSCRHFPDLEP' A
#
# COMPACT_ATOMS: atom_id res chain seq x y z
N MET A 1 16.43 16.21 1.54
CA MET A 1 15.10 15.57 1.51
C MET A 1 15.26 14.18 2.10
N THR A 2 15.01 14.03 3.40
CA THR A 2 15.14 12.74 4.09
C THR A 2 13.81 12.02 4.02
N LEU A 3 13.78 10.89 3.30
CA LEU A 3 12.66 9.97 3.30
C LEU A 3 12.62 9.28 4.67
N ILE A 4 11.50 9.42 5.38
CA ILE A 4 11.25 8.79 6.69
C ILE A 4 10.78 7.36 6.51
N SER A 5 9.77 7.18 5.65
CA SER A 5 9.19 5.87 5.39
C SER A 5 8.67 5.82 3.96
N ARG A 6 8.80 4.66 3.32
CA ARG A 6 8.21 4.36 2.02
C ARG A 6 7.54 3.03 2.13
N GLU A 7 6.22 3.03 2.01
CA GLU A 7 5.42 1.82 2.23
C GLU A 7 4.44 1.62 1.06
N PRO A 8 4.20 0.37 0.64
CA PRO A 8 3.23 0.09 -0.41
C PRO A 8 1.83 0.46 0.09
N TRP A 9 1.13 1.31 -0.66
CA TRP A 9 -0.16 1.88 -0.27
C TRP A 9 -1.13 1.85 -1.45
N TRP A 10 -2.42 1.67 -1.18
CA TRP A 10 -3.46 1.76 -2.22
C TRP A 10 -3.86 3.23 -2.44
N LEU A 11 -3.94 3.67 -3.69
CA LEU A 11 -4.40 5.02 -4.04
C LEU A 11 -5.86 5.22 -3.62
N VAL A 12 -6.67 4.18 -3.82
CA VAL A 12 -8.10 4.17 -3.51
C VAL A 12 -8.42 2.99 -2.61
N PRO A 13 -9.30 3.17 -1.61
CA PRO A 13 -9.71 2.07 -0.76
C PRO A 13 -10.38 0.97 -1.62
N PRO A 14 -10.09 -0.31 -1.35
CA PRO A 14 -10.74 -1.42 -2.05
C PRO A 14 -12.24 -1.37 -1.85
N LYS A 15 -12.98 -1.57 -2.94
CA LYS A 15 -14.42 -1.81 -2.86
C LYS A 15 -14.69 -3.25 -2.40
N PRO A 16 -15.83 -3.51 -1.73
CA PRO A 16 -16.22 -4.88 -1.39
C PRO A 16 -16.32 -5.72 -2.68
N GLY A 17 -15.52 -6.79 -2.75
CA GLY A 17 -15.42 -7.68 -3.92
C GLY A 17 -14.24 -7.40 -4.86
N GLN A 18 -13.47 -6.32 -4.67
CA GLN A 18 -12.20 -6.14 -5.37
C GLN A 18 -11.10 -7.01 -4.74
N THR A 19 -10.29 -7.63 -5.59
CA THR A 19 -9.09 -8.34 -5.17
C THR A 19 -7.90 -7.40 -5.19
N GLU A 20 -6.84 -7.79 -4.49
CA GLU A 20 -5.59 -7.05 -4.41
C GLU A 20 -4.99 -6.74 -5.78
N GLN A 21 -5.23 -7.59 -6.77
CA GLN A 21 -4.69 -7.41 -8.12
C GLN A 21 -5.36 -6.27 -8.89
N ASP A 22 -6.60 -5.93 -8.52
CA ASP A 22 -7.43 -4.88 -9.10
C ASP A 22 -7.21 -3.51 -8.43
N LEU A 23 -6.48 -3.49 -7.30
CA LEU A 23 -6.16 -2.27 -6.59
C LEU A 23 -5.07 -1.49 -7.30
N HIS A 24 -5.26 -0.17 -7.37
CA HIS A 24 -4.22 0.77 -7.76
C HIS A 24 -3.22 0.91 -6.63
N TRP A 25 -2.15 0.13 -6.72
CA TRP A 25 -1.04 0.18 -5.79
C TRP A 25 -0.03 1.24 -6.17
N GLY A 26 0.46 1.94 -5.16
CA GLY A 26 1.58 2.85 -5.25
C GLY A 26 2.47 2.73 -4.02
N TYR A 27 3.30 3.75 -3.82
CA TYR A 27 4.10 3.91 -2.61
C TYR A 27 3.73 5.22 -1.94
N LEU A 28 3.45 5.17 -0.64
CA LEU A 28 3.35 6.37 0.18
C LEU A 28 4.73 6.68 0.75
N GLU A 29 5.34 7.74 0.24
CA GLU A 29 6.61 8.27 0.73
C GLU A 29 6.37 9.39 1.72
N ILE A 30 6.70 9.15 2.98
CA ILE A 30 6.61 10.11 4.07
C ILE A 30 8.00 10.71 4.24
N TYR A 31 8.11 12.03 4.14
CA TYR A 31 9.36 12.76 4.28
C TYR A 31 9.44 13.46 5.65
N ALA A 32 10.66 13.68 6.13
CA ALA A 32 10.94 14.29 7.45
C ALA A 32 10.42 15.74 7.55
N ASP A 33 10.23 16.37 6.40
CA ASP A 33 9.66 17.71 6.23
C ASP A 33 8.14 17.74 6.48
N GLY A 34 7.51 16.58 6.74
CA GLY A 34 6.05 16.45 6.88
C GLY A 34 5.31 16.30 5.54
N ARG A 35 6.05 16.20 4.42
CA ARG A 35 5.46 15.95 3.10
C ARG A 35 5.13 14.47 2.95
N THR A 36 3.93 14.19 2.49
CA THR A 36 3.53 12.85 2.03
C THR A 36 3.37 12.90 0.51
N VAL A 37 4.09 12.03 -0.17
CA VAL A 37 4.04 11.90 -1.63
C VAL A 37 3.49 10.53 -1.95
N PHE A 38 2.40 10.50 -2.71
CA PHE A 38 1.92 9.26 -3.29
C PHE A 38 2.59 9.07 -4.65
N VAL A 39 3.35 7.98 -4.78
CA VAL A 39 4.00 7.59 -6.02
C VAL A 39 3.13 6.52 -6.66
N ASP A 40 2.52 6.85 -7.81
CA ASP A 40 1.76 5.91 -8.66
C ASP A 40 2.73 4.94 -9.36
N GLN A 41 3.42 4.15 -8.56
CA GLN A 41 4.36 3.14 -9.00
C GLN A 41 3.91 1.82 -8.41
N ARG A 42 3.40 0.93 -9.26
CA ARG A 42 2.95 -0.41 -8.85
C ARG A 42 4.13 -1.12 -8.16
N PRO A 43 4.01 -1.43 -6.86
CA PRO A 43 4.98 -2.25 -6.15
C PRO A 43 5.06 -3.63 -6.83
N SER A 44 6.24 -4.22 -6.81
CA SER A 44 6.40 -5.59 -7.28
C SER A 44 5.62 -6.56 -6.40
N ASP A 45 5.16 -7.66 -6.97
CA ASP A 45 4.42 -8.72 -6.26
C ASP A 45 5.14 -9.19 -4.98
N ARG A 46 6.47 -9.23 -5.03
CA ARG A 46 7.33 -9.51 -3.87
C ARG A 46 7.22 -8.46 -2.75
N GLU A 47 7.18 -7.18 -3.07
CA GLU A 47 7.04 -6.10 -2.08
C GLU A 47 5.62 -6.09 -1.47
N LEU A 48 4.61 -6.44 -2.28
CA LEU A 48 3.25 -6.69 -1.81
C LEU A 48 3.18 -7.94 -0.94
N ALA A 49 3.90 -9.01 -1.26
CA ALA A 49 3.96 -10.22 -0.45
C ALA A 49 4.74 -10.02 0.87
N GLU A 50 5.81 -9.20 0.85
CA GLU A 50 6.63 -8.90 2.03
C GLU A 50 6.08 -7.74 2.88
N ARG A 51 4.94 -7.14 2.49
CA ARG A 51 4.31 -6.05 3.25
C ARG A 51 3.92 -6.54 4.66
N LYS A 52 4.54 -5.93 5.68
CA LYS A 52 4.24 -6.25 7.08
C LYS A 52 2.82 -5.83 7.52
N SER A 53 2.20 -4.87 6.82
CA SER A 53 0.97 -4.20 7.28
C SER A 53 -0.35 -4.86 6.85
N CYS A 54 -0.37 -5.70 5.81
CA CYS A 54 -1.61 -6.29 5.28
C CYS A 54 -1.57 -7.81 5.37
N ARG A 55 -1.48 -8.30 6.61
CA ARG A 55 -1.70 -9.71 6.97
C ARG A 55 -3.10 -9.99 7.54
N HIS A 56 -4.01 -9.01 7.49
CA HIS A 56 -5.41 -9.21 7.87
C HIS A 56 -6.31 -8.71 6.73
N PHE A 57 -6.58 -9.57 5.75
CA PHE A 57 -7.95 -9.63 5.28
C PHE A 57 -8.78 -10.06 6.50
N PRO A 58 -9.92 -9.42 6.82
CA PRO A 58 -10.85 -10.05 7.75
C PRO A 58 -11.17 -11.41 7.14
N ASP A 59 -10.71 -12.47 7.79
CA ASP A 59 -11.27 -13.80 7.56
C ASP A 59 -12.77 -13.62 7.75
N LEU A 60 -13.55 -13.95 6.72
CA LEU A 60 -15.00 -14.01 6.83
C LEU A 60 -15.24 -15.21 7.75
N GLU A 61 -15.24 -14.95 9.06
CA GLU A 61 -15.39 -15.98 10.08
C GLU A 61 -16.70 -16.74 9.82
N PRO A 62 -16.70 -18.09 9.86
CA PRO A 62 -17.85 -18.93 9.51
C PRO A 62 -18.99 -18.93 10.53
#